data_AF-A0A2V8IT68-F1
#
_entry.id   AF-A0A2V8IT68-F1
#
_cell.length_a   1.000
_cell.length_b   1.000
_cell.length_c   1.000
_cell.angle_alpha   90.00
_cell.angle_beta   90.00
_cell.angle_gamma   90.00
#
_symmetry.space_group_name_H-M   'P 1'
#
loop_
_entity.id
_entity.type
_entity.pdbx_description
1 polymer ?
#
loop_
_entity_poly.entity_id
_entity_poly.type
_entity_poly.pdbx_seq_one_letter_code
_entity_poly.pdbx_strand_id
1 'polypeptide(L)'
;MATVRFTLSWFVAFFVALAGVVSAADDQKDFQRRLFERYDRKDVVSILPGLVLGLDFSEGLQPNFGVEYTHFNESIAVPQNYRLQEQLDERTFGDSDVRAAALERLVPGERLYVSEFYTSRSGLVFYLISPSFTRFGRSPRPGEKKFFGVKFTFEFPPNVMTSGDYETVVREVNKYLLPVSEYRTALQAPEEQRKAAPRIEIRPGISQEEIINALGPPQQTVVFGKKTILNYPGISVELEDDRATDVKAH
;
A
#
# COMPACT_ATOMS: atom_id res chain seq x y z
N MET A 1 -60.74 46.45 3.48
CA MET A 1 -59.76 46.07 4.51
C MET A 1 -59.21 44.70 4.15
N ALA A 2 -57.98 44.62 3.63
CA ALA A 2 -57.32 43.36 3.32
C ALA A 2 -56.10 43.22 4.25
N THR A 3 -56.18 42.29 5.20
CA THR A 3 -55.10 42.00 6.14
C THR A 3 -54.13 41.04 5.47
N VAL A 4 -52.96 41.58 5.13
CA VAL A 4 -51.85 40.85 4.49
C VAL A 4 -51.22 39.91 5.53
N ARG A 5 -51.34 38.59 5.32
CA ARG A 5 -50.50 37.57 5.98
C ARG A 5 -49.26 37.36 5.12
N PHE A 6 -48.14 38.00 5.47
CA PHE A 6 -46.85 37.80 4.80
C PHE A 6 -45.87 37.04 5.69
N THR A 7 -45.62 35.78 5.30
CA THR A 7 -44.30 35.14 5.19
C THR A 7 -43.36 35.21 6.40
N LEU A 8 -43.59 34.32 7.37
CA LEU A 8 -42.57 33.86 8.33
C LEU A 8 -41.98 32.52 7.85
N SER A 9 -41.40 32.46 6.64
CA SER A 9 -40.84 31.21 6.10
C SER A 9 -39.50 31.37 5.36
N TRP A 10 -38.95 32.59 5.29
CA TRP A 10 -37.70 32.85 4.56
C TRP A 10 -36.46 32.95 5.46
N PHE A 11 -36.62 33.24 6.76
CA PHE A 11 -35.48 33.35 7.67
C PHE A 11 -34.90 31.99 8.10
N VAL A 12 -35.71 30.93 8.23
CA VAL A 12 -35.21 29.61 8.64
C VAL A 12 -34.39 28.95 7.52
N ALA A 13 -34.79 29.12 6.26
CA ALA A 13 -34.05 28.58 5.11
C ALA A 13 -32.65 29.21 4.94
N PHE A 14 -32.50 30.50 5.27
CA PHE A 14 -31.23 31.21 5.13
C PHE A 14 -30.21 30.80 6.22
N PHE A 15 -30.65 30.58 7.47
CA PHE A 15 -29.77 30.10 8.54
C PHE A 15 -29.34 28.64 8.36
N VAL A 16 -30.22 27.77 7.85
CA VAL A 16 -29.87 26.36 7.56
C VAL A 16 -28.87 26.26 6.41
N ALA A 17 -29.02 27.09 5.36
CA ALA A 17 -28.06 27.15 4.26
C ALA A 17 -26.69 27.67 4.71
N LEU A 18 -26.65 28.70 5.58
CA LEU A 18 -25.38 29.24 6.09
C LEU A 18 -24.67 28.26 7.04
N ALA A 19 -25.41 27.58 7.92
CA ALA A 19 -24.87 26.55 8.81
C ALA A 19 -24.34 25.33 8.02
N GLY A 20 -25.05 24.91 6.97
CA GLY A 20 -24.60 23.82 6.09
C GLY A 20 -23.32 24.18 5.32
N VAL A 21 -23.17 25.42 4.86
CA VAL A 21 -21.95 25.89 4.19
C VAL A 21 -20.77 25.99 5.16
N VAL A 22 -20.99 26.42 6.39
CA VAL A 22 -19.92 26.48 7.42
C VAL A 22 -19.49 25.07 7.84
N SER A 23 -20.44 24.15 8.08
CA SER A 23 -20.14 22.75 8.40
C SER A 23 -19.34 22.07 7.29
N ALA A 24 -19.78 22.20 6.03
CA ALA A 24 -19.08 21.60 4.89
C ALA A 24 -17.67 22.19 4.69
N ALA A 25 -17.46 23.48 5.00
CA ALA A 25 -16.14 24.10 4.93
C ALA A 25 -15.21 23.62 6.05
N ASP A 26 -15.73 23.35 7.25
CA ASP A 26 -14.96 22.79 8.36
C ASP A 26 -14.65 21.30 8.14
N ASP A 27 -15.59 20.53 7.59
CA ASP A 27 -15.38 19.12 7.22
C ASP A 27 -14.29 18.99 6.15
N GLN A 28 -14.29 19.87 5.13
CA GLN A 28 -13.26 19.88 4.09
C GLN A 28 -11.87 20.23 4.65
N LYS A 29 -11.78 21.17 5.59
CA LYS A 29 -10.52 21.52 6.25
C LYS A 29 -10.02 20.37 7.12
N ASP A 30 -10.90 19.70 7.85
CA ASP A 30 -10.53 18.54 8.66
C ASP A 30 -10.02 17.39 7.78
N PHE A 31 -10.74 17.09 6.69
CA PHE A 31 -10.32 16.11 5.69
C PHE A 31 -8.92 16.38 5.16
N GLN A 32 -8.64 17.62 4.70
CA GLN A 32 -7.31 17.99 4.22
C GLN A 32 -6.27 17.86 5.33
N ARG A 33 -6.56 18.41 6.52
CA ARG A 33 -5.67 18.32 7.68
C ARG A 33 -5.26 16.88 7.97
N ARG A 34 -6.22 15.96 8.04
CA ARG A 34 -5.96 14.54 8.32
C ARG A 34 -5.07 13.89 7.25
N LEU A 35 -5.27 14.21 5.98
CA LEU A 35 -4.43 13.69 4.89
C LEU A 35 -2.99 14.21 4.98
N PHE A 36 -2.82 15.52 5.18
CA PHE A 36 -1.49 16.12 5.35
C PHE A 36 -0.79 15.58 6.61
N GLU A 37 -1.51 15.50 7.74
CA GLU A 37 -1.00 14.89 8.97
C GLU A 37 -0.59 13.44 8.74
N ARG A 38 -1.26 12.68 7.88
CA ARG A 38 -0.95 11.28 7.62
C ARG A 38 0.26 11.09 6.71
N TYR A 39 0.41 11.90 5.65
CA TYR A 39 1.32 11.62 4.56
C TYR A 39 2.41 12.67 4.33
N ASP A 40 2.15 13.95 4.59
CA ASP A 40 3.08 15.02 4.21
C ASP A 40 4.40 14.92 4.98
N ARG A 41 5.51 15.00 4.26
CA ARG A 41 6.88 14.92 4.82
C ARG A 41 7.12 13.70 5.71
N LYS A 42 6.44 12.58 5.44
CA LYS A 42 6.53 11.33 6.20
C LYS A 42 7.09 10.18 5.37
N ASP A 43 7.60 9.17 6.07
CA ASP A 43 7.99 7.91 5.46
C ASP A 43 6.76 7.02 5.24
N VAL A 44 6.63 6.50 4.03
CA VAL A 44 5.68 5.47 3.62
C VAL A 44 6.43 4.23 3.13
N VAL A 45 5.71 3.13 3.00
CA VAL A 45 6.21 1.85 2.51
C VAL A 45 5.42 1.48 1.26
N SER A 46 6.13 1.13 0.20
CA SER A 46 5.50 0.51 -0.97
C SER A 46 5.15 -0.92 -0.63
N ILE A 47 3.86 -1.28 -0.69
CA ILE A 47 3.41 -2.65 -0.42
C ILE A 47 3.16 -3.47 -1.69
N LEU A 48 3.02 -2.81 -2.84
CA LEU A 48 2.82 -3.47 -4.12
C LEU A 48 4.17 -3.84 -4.75
N PRO A 49 4.33 -5.06 -5.29
CA PRO A 49 5.47 -5.37 -6.14
C PRO A 49 5.37 -4.62 -7.46
N GLY A 50 6.51 -4.19 -7.99
CA GLY A 50 6.59 -3.72 -9.37
C GLY A 50 6.57 -2.21 -9.57
N LEU A 51 6.43 -1.42 -8.51
CA LEU A 51 6.63 0.03 -8.61
C LEU A 51 8.07 0.33 -9.04
N VAL A 52 8.24 1.13 -10.08
CA VAL A 52 9.55 1.54 -10.59
C VAL A 52 9.86 2.96 -10.15
N LEU A 53 11.11 3.21 -9.77
CA LEU A 53 11.66 4.53 -9.50
C LEU A 53 12.68 4.92 -10.57
N GLY A 54 12.82 6.22 -10.80
CA GLY A 54 13.76 6.78 -11.76
C GLY A 54 14.72 7.79 -11.14
N LEU A 55 15.91 7.87 -11.73
CA LEU A 55 16.89 8.90 -11.43
C LEU A 55 16.49 10.23 -12.03
N ASP A 56 16.47 11.26 -11.19
CA ASP A 56 16.20 12.64 -11.58
C ASP A 56 17.34 13.56 -11.14
N PHE A 57 17.61 14.57 -11.96
CA PHE A 57 18.51 15.69 -11.66
C PHE A 57 17.73 16.98 -11.82
N SER A 58 17.52 17.69 -10.71
CA SER A 58 16.77 18.94 -10.70
C SER A 58 17.67 20.09 -10.25
N GLU A 59 17.60 21.22 -10.94
CA GLU A 59 18.24 22.49 -10.52
C GLU A 59 17.48 23.15 -9.35
N GLY A 60 16.29 22.64 -9.01
CA GLY A 60 15.43 23.15 -7.94
C GLY A 60 15.46 22.31 -6.66
N LEU A 61 14.67 22.75 -5.68
CA LEU A 61 14.43 21.97 -4.45
C LEU A 61 13.48 20.79 -4.66
N GLN A 62 12.76 20.77 -5.79
CA GLN A 62 11.70 19.80 -6.10
C GLN A 62 12.14 18.90 -7.26
N PRO A 63 11.93 17.57 -7.15
CA PRO A 63 12.15 16.65 -8.26
C PRO A 63 11.03 16.79 -9.31
N ASN A 64 11.38 16.71 -10.59
CA ASN A 64 10.41 16.66 -11.69
C ASN A 64 10.04 15.23 -12.11
N PHE A 65 10.71 14.23 -11.50
CA PHE A 65 10.56 12.78 -11.71
C PHE A 65 10.04 12.35 -13.08
N GLY A 66 10.96 11.84 -13.90
CA GLY A 66 10.64 11.20 -15.17
C GLY A 66 9.98 9.82 -15.08
N VAL A 67 9.49 9.42 -13.91
CA VAL A 67 8.65 8.23 -13.72
C VAL A 67 7.41 8.69 -13.00
N GLU A 68 6.26 8.45 -13.62
CA GLU A 68 4.96 8.85 -13.07
C GLU A 68 3.99 7.67 -13.11
N TYR A 69 3.20 7.51 -12.05
CA TYR A 69 2.03 6.62 -12.04
C TYR A 69 0.75 7.42 -11.80
N THR A 70 -0.33 7.00 -12.46
CA THR A 70 -1.68 7.51 -12.22
C THR A 70 -2.61 6.34 -11.93
N HIS A 71 -3.20 6.34 -10.73
CA HIS A 71 -4.23 5.42 -10.30
C HIS A 71 -5.61 6.06 -10.44
N PHE A 72 -6.56 5.35 -11.04
CA PHE A 72 -7.95 5.80 -11.14
C PHE A 72 -8.84 5.03 -10.17
N ASN A 73 -9.51 5.74 -9.26
CA ASN A 73 -10.54 5.15 -8.40
C ASN A 73 -11.59 4.38 -9.24
N GLU A 74 -12.13 3.29 -8.71
CA GLU A 74 -13.08 2.39 -9.39
C GLU A 74 -14.26 3.09 -10.08
N SER A 75 -14.71 4.22 -9.52
CA SER A 75 -15.86 4.97 -10.04
C SER A 75 -15.51 5.88 -11.24
N ILE A 76 -14.24 5.97 -11.64
CA ILE A 76 -13.79 6.79 -12.78
C ILE A 76 -13.60 5.91 -14.02
N ALA A 77 -14.02 6.40 -15.19
CA ALA A 77 -13.66 5.75 -16.44
C ALA A 77 -12.18 6.03 -16.77
N VAL A 78 -11.38 4.97 -16.96
CA VAL A 78 -9.97 5.12 -17.37
C VAL A 78 -9.91 5.72 -18.78
N PRO A 79 -9.25 6.88 -18.98
CA PRO A 79 -9.14 7.48 -20.30
C PRO A 79 -8.34 6.61 -21.28
N GLN A 80 -8.70 6.63 -22.56
CA GLN A 80 -8.14 5.71 -23.55
C GLN A 80 -6.62 5.85 -23.75
N ASN A 81 -6.07 7.06 -23.61
CA ASN A 81 -4.63 7.32 -23.76
C ASN A 81 -3.78 6.59 -22.72
N TYR A 82 -4.31 6.30 -21.53
CA TYR A 82 -3.59 5.55 -20.49
C TYR A 82 -3.50 4.05 -20.80
N ARG A 83 -4.37 3.52 -21.65
CA ARG A 83 -4.35 2.08 -21.99
C ARG A 83 -3.14 1.66 -22.83
N LEU A 84 -2.38 2.63 -23.34
CA LEU A 84 -1.16 2.40 -24.12
C LEU A 84 0.11 2.45 -23.24
N GLN A 85 -0.02 2.78 -21.96
CA GLN A 85 1.08 2.93 -21.01
C GLN A 85 1.40 1.61 -20.29
N GLU A 86 2.53 1.56 -19.57
CA GLU A 86 2.87 0.41 -18.73
C GLU A 86 1.80 0.28 -17.64
N GLN A 87 1.32 -0.94 -17.41
CA GLN A 87 0.26 -1.17 -16.45
C GLN A 87 0.84 -1.79 -15.17
N LEU A 88 0.66 -1.11 -14.04
CA LEU A 88 1.04 -1.64 -12.73
C LEU A 88 -0.02 -2.59 -12.19
N ASP A 89 -1.29 -2.27 -12.42
CA ASP A 89 -2.46 -3.12 -12.18
C ASP A 89 -3.64 -2.67 -13.06
N GLU A 90 -4.80 -3.30 -12.91
CA GLU A 90 -6.00 -3.03 -13.73
C GLU A 90 -6.39 -1.55 -13.88
N ARG A 91 -5.99 -0.67 -12.94
CA ARG A 91 -6.41 0.73 -12.87
C ARG A 91 -5.27 1.73 -12.67
N THR A 92 -4.03 1.26 -12.70
CA THR A 92 -2.83 2.06 -12.44
C THR A 92 -1.87 1.97 -13.59
N PHE A 93 -1.54 3.13 -14.16
CA PHE A 93 -0.79 3.24 -15.40
C PHE A 93 0.45 4.10 -15.16
N GLY A 94 1.58 3.66 -15.68
CA GLY A 94 2.89 4.26 -15.53
C GLY A 94 3.43 4.80 -16.84
N ASP A 95 4.01 5.99 -16.79
CA ASP A 95 4.76 6.59 -17.89
C ASP A 95 6.20 6.85 -17.43
N SER A 96 7.15 6.74 -18.35
CA SER A 96 8.53 7.08 -18.06
C SER A 96 9.29 7.61 -19.27
N ASP A 97 9.97 8.74 -19.07
CA ASP A 97 10.96 9.30 -20.00
C ASP A 97 12.41 9.00 -19.59
N VAL A 98 12.59 8.24 -18.49
CA VAL A 98 13.89 7.87 -17.95
C VAL A 98 14.42 6.64 -18.67
N ARG A 99 15.71 6.67 -19.04
CA ARG A 99 16.38 5.53 -19.66
C ARG A 99 16.33 4.31 -18.74
N ALA A 100 16.08 3.12 -19.28
CA ALA A 100 15.98 1.88 -18.51
C ALA A 100 17.16 1.62 -17.56
N ALA A 101 18.38 1.99 -17.94
CA ALA A 101 19.58 1.86 -17.10
C ALA A 101 19.58 2.77 -15.86
N ALA A 102 18.63 3.70 -15.76
CA ALA A 102 18.44 4.63 -14.66
C ALA A 102 17.12 4.38 -13.90
N LEU A 103 16.50 3.22 -14.14
CA LEU A 103 15.31 2.74 -13.45
C LEU A 103 15.67 1.63 -12.44
N GLU A 104 14.95 1.55 -11.34
CA GLU A 104 14.98 0.39 -10.44
C GLU A 104 13.58 0.05 -9.96
N ARG A 105 13.30 -1.25 -9.87
CA ARG A 105 12.02 -1.77 -9.37
C ARG A 105 12.12 -1.97 -7.87
N LEU A 106 11.17 -1.40 -7.13
CA LEU A 106 11.09 -1.57 -5.69
C LEU A 106 10.64 -2.97 -5.31
N VAL A 107 11.19 -3.43 -4.19
CA VAL A 107 10.72 -4.61 -3.47
C VAL A 107 9.63 -4.18 -2.49
N PRO A 108 8.53 -4.95 -2.34
CA PRO A 108 7.55 -4.70 -1.29
C PRO A 108 8.21 -4.57 0.09
N GLY A 109 7.79 -3.59 0.87
CA GLY A 109 8.38 -3.29 2.17
C GLY A 109 9.48 -2.22 2.12
N GLU A 110 9.91 -1.80 0.92
CA GLU A 110 10.87 -0.70 0.80
C GLU A 110 10.25 0.65 1.17
N ARG A 111 11.06 1.44 1.88
CA ARG A 111 10.66 2.73 2.42
C ARG A 111 10.88 3.83 1.38
N LEU A 112 9.89 4.72 1.28
CA LEU A 112 9.94 5.94 0.49
C LEU A 112 9.62 7.13 1.38
N TYR A 113 10.29 8.24 1.15
CA TYR A 113 10.01 9.50 1.79
C TYR A 113 9.06 10.32 0.91
N VAL A 114 7.93 10.77 1.46
CA VAL A 114 7.03 11.71 0.78
C VAL A 114 7.69 13.09 0.81
N SER A 115 8.34 13.46 -0.28
CA SER A 115 8.97 14.76 -0.40
C SER A 115 7.95 15.87 -0.53
N GLU A 116 6.87 15.63 -1.28
CA GLU A 116 5.76 16.58 -1.44
C GLU A 116 4.45 15.84 -1.56
N PHE A 117 3.41 16.47 -1.01
CA PHE A 117 2.05 15.96 -1.02
C PHE A 117 1.09 17.09 -1.39
N TYR A 118 0.29 16.86 -2.42
CA TYR A 118 -0.72 17.81 -2.88
C TYR A 118 -2.10 17.19 -2.88
N THR A 119 -3.10 18.02 -2.58
CA THR A 119 -4.51 17.68 -2.74
C THR A 119 -5.13 18.62 -3.76
N SER A 120 -6.01 18.10 -4.61
CA SER A 120 -6.76 18.85 -5.60
C SER A 120 -8.24 18.49 -5.53
N ARG A 121 -9.06 19.09 -6.38
CA ARG A 121 -10.48 18.71 -6.51
C ARG A 121 -10.68 17.34 -7.15
N SER A 122 -9.68 16.83 -7.88
CA SER A 122 -9.74 15.54 -8.55
C SER A 122 -8.89 14.48 -7.88
N GLY A 123 -8.06 14.81 -6.88
CA GLY A 123 -7.32 13.77 -6.18
C GLY A 123 -6.09 14.20 -5.43
N LEU A 124 -5.11 13.30 -5.38
CA LEU A 124 -3.87 13.43 -4.60
C LEU A 124 -2.64 13.25 -5.48
N VAL A 125 -1.55 13.94 -5.16
CA VAL A 125 -0.24 13.74 -5.79
C VAL A 125 0.81 13.55 -4.72
N PHE A 126 1.59 12.48 -4.86
CA PHE A 126 2.74 12.16 -4.03
C PHE A 126 4.01 12.29 -4.86
N TYR A 127 5.00 12.99 -4.33
CA TYR A 127 6.38 12.92 -4.80
C TYR A 127 7.16 12.06 -3.81
N LEU A 128 7.64 10.90 -4.27
CA LEU A 128 8.22 9.87 -3.42
C LEU A 128 9.71 9.72 -3.75
N ILE A 129 10.57 9.83 -2.74
CA ILE A 129 12.03 9.66 -2.87
C ILE A 129 12.46 8.39 -2.13
N SER A 130 13.26 7.55 -2.75
CA SER A 130 13.98 6.49 -2.06
C SER A 130 15.15 7.07 -1.26
N PRO A 131 15.19 6.88 0.07
CA PRO A 131 16.30 7.34 0.90
C PRO A 131 17.56 6.45 0.77
N SER A 132 17.42 5.26 0.20
CA SER A 132 18.45 4.22 0.23
C SER A 132 19.26 4.12 -1.06
N PHE A 133 18.92 4.88 -2.10
CA PHE A 133 19.46 4.62 -3.42
C PHE A 133 20.74 5.40 -3.72
N THR A 134 21.84 4.67 -3.96
CA THR A 134 23.18 5.23 -4.19
C THR A 134 23.90 4.68 -5.43
N ARG A 135 23.26 3.82 -6.25
CA ARG A 135 23.97 3.02 -7.27
C ARG A 135 24.38 3.77 -8.55
N PHE A 136 23.78 4.92 -8.88
CA PHE A 136 24.14 5.60 -10.13
C PHE A 136 25.40 6.46 -9.96
N GLY A 137 26.45 6.18 -10.75
CA GLY A 137 27.76 6.82 -10.64
C GLY A 137 27.86 8.27 -11.15
N ARG A 138 26.78 8.86 -11.68
CA ARG A 138 26.79 10.28 -12.06
C ARG A 138 26.62 11.15 -10.81
N SER A 139 27.60 12.03 -10.58
CA SER A 139 27.51 13.13 -9.61
C SER A 139 26.67 14.27 -10.19
N PRO A 140 25.86 14.96 -9.36
CA PRO A 140 25.17 16.18 -9.78
C PRO A 140 26.17 17.28 -10.18
N ARG A 141 25.81 18.12 -11.13
CA ARG A 141 26.55 19.35 -11.45
C ARG A 141 26.37 20.38 -10.32
N PRO A 142 27.23 21.43 -10.25
CA PRO A 142 27.00 22.53 -9.31
C PRO A 142 25.59 23.12 -9.49
N GLY A 143 24.81 23.18 -8.41
CA GLY A 143 23.42 23.64 -8.42
C GLY A 143 22.38 22.55 -8.69
N GLU A 144 22.77 21.37 -9.20
CA GLU A 144 21.86 20.24 -9.34
C GLU A 144 21.73 19.47 -8.03
N LYS A 145 20.53 18.98 -7.76
CA LYS A 145 20.25 17.95 -6.77
C LYS A 145 19.88 16.66 -7.48
N LYS A 146 20.37 15.55 -6.92
CA LYS A 146 20.10 14.21 -7.42
C LYS A 146 19.02 13.57 -6.56
N PHE A 147 17.97 13.09 -7.21
CA PHE A 147 16.86 12.39 -6.58
C PHE A 147 16.66 11.03 -7.22
N PHE A 148 16.15 10.08 -6.46
CA PHE A 148 15.73 8.79 -6.98
C PHE A 148 14.33 8.52 -6.49
N GLY A 149 13.36 8.45 -7.38
CA GLY A 149 11.97 8.52 -6.96
C GLY A 149 10.95 8.45 -8.09
N VAL A 150 9.72 8.75 -7.73
CA VAL A 150 8.55 8.62 -8.58
C VAL A 150 7.48 9.62 -8.15
N LYS A 151 6.70 10.09 -9.10
CA LYS A 151 5.46 10.82 -8.84
C LYS A 151 4.28 9.85 -8.93
N PHE A 152 3.42 9.83 -7.91
CA PHE A 152 2.24 8.97 -7.86
C PHE A 152 0.99 9.81 -7.69
N THR A 153 0.10 9.75 -8.68
CA THR A 153 -1.17 10.48 -8.71
C THR A 153 -2.32 9.51 -8.44
N PHE A 154 -3.26 9.91 -7.59
CA PHE A 154 -4.51 9.21 -7.36
C PHE A 154 -5.66 10.11 -7.82
N GLU A 155 -6.41 9.67 -8.83
CA GLU A 155 -7.61 10.36 -9.32
C GLU A 155 -8.86 9.78 -8.65
N PHE A 156 -9.70 10.67 -8.14
CA PHE A 156 -10.96 10.40 -7.46
C PHE A 156 -12.10 11.17 -8.13
N PRO A 157 -13.34 10.65 -8.07
CA PRO A 157 -14.51 11.42 -8.44
C PRO A 157 -14.55 12.74 -7.64
N PRO A 158 -14.90 13.88 -8.26
CA PRO A 158 -14.91 15.16 -7.55
C PRO A 158 -15.74 15.14 -6.27
N ASN A 159 -16.86 14.40 -6.25
CA ASN A 159 -17.71 14.27 -5.07
C ASN A 159 -17.00 13.61 -3.89
N VAL A 160 -16.07 12.67 -4.10
CA VAL A 160 -15.28 12.04 -3.02
C VAL A 160 -14.37 13.09 -2.37
N MET A 161 -13.67 13.88 -3.20
CA MET A 161 -12.74 14.91 -2.72
C MET A 161 -13.45 16.12 -2.09
N THR A 162 -14.64 16.49 -2.59
CA THR A 162 -15.40 17.63 -2.05
C THR A 162 -16.28 17.29 -0.85
N SER A 163 -16.65 16.02 -0.67
CA SER A 163 -17.39 15.57 0.52
C SER A 163 -16.46 15.24 1.69
N GLY A 164 -15.14 15.20 1.46
CA GLY A 164 -14.18 14.83 2.48
C GLY A 164 -14.25 13.37 2.90
N ASP A 165 -14.60 12.45 1.99
CA ASP A 165 -14.64 11.01 2.26
C ASP A 165 -13.23 10.44 2.43
N TYR A 166 -12.69 10.67 3.62
CA TYR A 166 -11.36 10.28 4.05
C TYR A 166 -11.13 8.77 3.93
N GLU A 167 -12.12 7.96 4.32
CA GLU A 167 -11.99 6.51 4.36
C GLU A 167 -11.86 5.92 2.96
N THR A 168 -12.62 6.43 1.99
CA THR A 168 -12.46 6.02 0.59
C THR A 168 -11.10 6.42 0.05
N VAL A 169 -10.63 7.65 0.33
CA VAL A 169 -9.33 8.12 -0.15
C VAL A 169 -8.18 7.29 0.42
N VAL A 170 -8.16 7.10 1.75
CA VAL A 170 -7.11 6.33 2.42
C VAL A 170 -7.14 4.87 2.00
N ARG A 171 -8.32 4.28 1.81
CA ARG A 171 -8.45 2.89 1.32
C ARG A 171 -7.79 2.69 -0.03
N GLU A 172 -7.96 3.62 -0.98
CA GLU A 172 -7.31 3.53 -2.29
C GLU A 172 -5.79 3.74 -2.19
N VAL A 173 -5.32 4.72 -1.41
CA VAL A 173 -3.88 4.94 -1.21
C VAL A 173 -3.22 3.74 -0.55
N ASN A 174 -3.87 3.15 0.46
CA ASN A 174 -3.37 2.00 1.22
C ASN A 174 -3.20 0.72 0.37
N LYS A 175 -3.74 0.65 -0.86
CA LYS A 175 -3.44 -0.44 -1.81
C LYS A 175 -1.97 -0.42 -2.28
N TYR A 176 -1.31 0.73 -2.19
CA TYR A 176 0.04 0.95 -2.72
C TYR A 176 1.02 1.41 -1.64
N LEU A 177 0.59 2.35 -0.80
CA LEU A 177 1.44 3.10 0.11
C LEU A 177 0.85 3.07 1.52
N LEU A 178 1.61 2.56 2.48
CA LEU A 178 1.25 2.61 3.90
C LEU A 178 2.22 3.47 4.69
N PRO A 179 1.76 4.31 5.63
CA PRO A 179 2.65 4.91 6.62
C PRO A 179 3.47 3.83 7.34
N VAL A 180 4.76 4.07 7.59
CA VAL A 180 5.68 3.05 8.16
C VAL A 180 5.15 2.45 9.46
N SER A 181 4.51 3.24 10.33
CA SER A 181 3.93 2.77 11.59
C SER A 181 2.84 1.72 11.36
N GLU A 182 1.99 1.93 10.36
CA GLU A 182 0.88 1.03 10.03
C GLU A 182 1.35 -0.23 9.33
N TYR A 183 2.34 -0.10 8.45
CA TYR A 183 2.98 -1.26 7.85
C TYR A 183 3.58 -2.18 8.92
N ARG A 184 4.26 -1.62 9.94
CA ARG A 184 4.79 -2.41 11.07
C ARG A 184 3.70 -3.14 11.85
N THR A 185 2.60 -2.46 12.18
CA THR A 185 1.47 -3.10 12.85
C THR A 185 0.83 -4.19 12.00
N ALA A 186 0.70 -3.96 10.69
CA ALA A 186 0.17 -4.94 9.74
C ALA A 186 1.07 -6.18 9.59
N LEU A 187 2.38 -6.06 9.78
CA LEU A 187 3.32 -7.19 9.81
C LEU A 187 3.33 -7.93 11.16
N GLN A 188 3.08 -7.23 12.26
CA GLN A 188 3.02 -7.84 13.59
C GLN A 188 1.82 -8.78 13.72
N ALA A 189 0.67 -8.48 13.12
CA ALA A 189 -0.52 -9.35 13.20
C ALA A 189 -0.28 -10.76 12.59
N PRO A 190 0.34 -10.92 11.40
CA PRO A 190 0.79 -12.21 10.88
C PRO A 190 1.88 -12.88 11.71
N GLU A 191 2.83 -12.12 12.29
CA GLU A 191 3.88 -12.70 13.15
C GLU A 191 3.33 -13.21 14.49
N GLU A 192 2.36 -12.52 15.08
CA GLU A 192 1.66 -12.98 16.29
C GLU A 192 0.81 -14.21 16.01
N GLN A 193 0.15 -14.27 14.85
CA GLN A 193 -0.55 -15.48 14.38
C GLN A 193 0.42 -16.63 14.08
N ARG A 194 1.62 -16.37 13.56
CA ARG A 194 2.67 -17.40 13.36
C ARG A 194 3.31 -17.87 14.67
N LYS A 195 3.45 -16.99 15.67
CA LYS A 195 3.94 -17.35 17.01
C LYS A 195 2.89 -18.11 17.82
N ALA A 196 1.60 -17.92 17.52
CA ALA A 196 0.54 -18.83 17.91
C ALA A 196 0.53 -20.07 17.00
N ALA A 197 1.68 -20.76 16.87
CA ALA A 197 1.70 -22.07 16.24
C ALA A 197 0.72 -22.97 17.00
N PRO A 198 -0.22 -23.67 16.32
CA PRO A 198 -1.06 -24.64 16.99
C PRO A 198 -0.14 -25.67 17.66
N ARG A 199 -0.30 -25.87 18.97
CA ARG A 199 0.41 -26.92 19.69
C ARG A 199 -0.09 -28.27 19.19
N ILE A 200 0.60 -28.83 18.20
CA ILE A 200 0.29 -30.15 17.64
C ILE A 200 1.04 -31.19 18.47
N GLU A 201 0.29 -32.03 19.17
CA GLU A 201 0.84 -33.13 19.97
C GLU A 201 0.93 -34.40 19.10
N ILE A 202 2.13 -34.74 18.64
CA ILE A 202 2.38 -35.98 17.90
C ILE A 202 2.60 -37.10 18.92
N ARG A 203 1.71 -38.09 18.95
CA ARG A 203 1.81 -39.25 19.84
C ARG A 203 2.41 -40.44 19.08
N PRO A 204 3.22 -41.30 19.72
CA PRO A 204 3.65 -42.55 19.11
C PRO A 204 2.45 -43.37 18.63
N GLY A 205 2.54 -43.92 17.42
CA GLY A 205 1.52 -44.76 16.80
C GLY A 205 0.50 -44.03 15.92
N ILE A 206 0.53 -42.69 15.84
CA ILE A 206 -0.32 -41.91 14.93
C ILE A 206 0.03 -42.21 13.46
N SER A 207 -0.97 -42.23 12.58
CA SER A 207 -0.77 -42.60 11.18
C SER A 207 -0.11 -41.49 10.37
N GLN A 208 0.57 -41.85 9.27
CA GLN A 208 1.12 -40.89 8.32
C GLN A 208 0.08 -39.87 7.83
N GLU A 209 -1.14 -40.32 7.49
CA GLU A 209 -2.20 -39.44 7.01
C GLU A 209 -2.64 -38.42 8.05
N GLU A 210 -2.77 -38.83 9.32
CA GLU A 210 -3.09 -37.92 10.42
C GLU A 210 -2.00 -36.89 10.66
N ILE A 211 -0.73 -37.27 10.50
CA ILE A 211 0.41 -36.35 10.58
C ILE A 211 0.35 -35.31 9.45
N ILE A 212 0.09 -35.76 8.23
CA ILE A 212 -0.03 -34.88 7.06
C ILE A 212 -1.27 -33.96 7.19
N ASN A 213 -2.37 -34.47 7.73
CA ASN A 213 -3.57 -33.66 8.00
C ASN A 213 -3.31 -32.59 9.08
N ALA A 214 -2.47 -32.89 10.08
CA ALA A 214 -2.15 -31.96 11.16
C ALA A 214 -1.06 -30.93 10.79
N LEU A 215 0.00 -31.36 10.12
CA LEU A 215 1.19 -30.54 9.82
C LEU A 215 1.23 -30.00 8.38
N GLY A 216 0.33 -30.47 7.52
CA GLY A 216 0.42 -30.27 6.08
C GLY A 216 1.39 -31.26 5.41
N PRO A 217 1.67 -31.10 4.11
CA PRO A 217 2.61 -31.96 3.41
C PRO A 217 4.06 -31.71 3.87
N PRO A 218 4.89 -32.76 3.99
CA PRO A 218 6.30 -32.63 4.36
C PRO A 218 7.11 -31.94 3.26
N GLN A 219 8.20 -31.27 3.63
CA GLN A 219 9.15 -30.69 2.67
C GLN A 219 9.90 -31.77 1.89
N GLN A 220 10.18 -32.89 2.57
CA GLN A 220 10.88 -34.02 2.00
C GLN A 220 10.45 -35.30 2.69
N THR A 221 10.29 -36.37 1.92
CA THR A 221 10.04 -37.72 2.42
C THR A 221 11.21 -38.61 2.03
N VAL A 222 11.78 -39.32 3.01
CA VAL A 222 12.88 -40.27 2.80
C VAL A 222 12.40 -41.66 3.19
N VAL A 223 12.52 -42.63 2.29
CA VAL A 223 12.14 -44.03 2.56
C VAL A 223 13.41 -44.88 2.61
N PHE A 224 13.59 -45.62 3.70
CA PHE A 224 14.73 -46.51 3.92
C PHE A 224 14.27 -47.84 4.55
N GLY A 225 14.14 -48.87 3.73
CA GLY A 225 13.63 -50.17 4.17
C GLY A 225 12.18 -50.06 4.65
N LYS A 226 11.94 -50.39 5.93
CA LYS A 226 10.63 -50.24 6.59
C LYS A 226 10.39 -48.86 7.22
N LYS A 227 11.41 -48.00 7.21
CA LYS A 227 11.33 -46.68 7.82
C LYS A 227 11.02 -45.62 6.79
N THR A 228 10.15 -44.70 7.17
CA THR A 228 9.84 -43.48 6.42
C THR A 228 10.15 -42.29 7.30
N ILE A 229 10.85 -41.28 6.79
CA ILE A 229 11.18 -40.05 7.52
C ILE A 229 10.50 -38.90 6.80
N LEU A 230 9.64 -38.18 7.51
CA LEU A 230 8.97 -36.96 7.04
C LEU A 230 9.68 -35.74 7.62
N ASN A 231 10.27 -34.92 6.76
CA ASN A 231 10.97 -33.71 7.17
C ASN A 231 10.03 -32.51 7.06
N TYR A 232 9.89 -31.78 8.16
CA TYR A 232 9.13 -30.54 8.29
C TYR A 232 10.06 -29.40 8.73
N PRO A 233 9.66 -28.13 8.62
CA PRO A 233 10.42 -27.03 9.19
C PRO A 233 10.69 -27.26 10.69
N GLY A 234 11.96 -27.45 11.07
CA GLY A 234 12.39 -27.56 12.47
C GLY A 234 12.19 -28.91 13.16
N ILE A 235 11.53 -29.89 12.53
CA ILE A 235 11.38 -31.24 13.06
C ILE A 235 11.45 -32.31 11.96
N SER A 236 11.80 -33.53 12.34
CA SER A 236 11.64 -34.74 11.52
C SER A 236 10.84 -35.78 12.28
N VAL A 237 9.92 -36.45 11.58
CA VAL A 237 9.07 -37.51 12.14
C VAL A 237 9.50 -38.83 11.51
N GLU A 238 9.91 -39.80 12.34
CA GLU A 238 10.21 -41.15 11.89
C GLU A 238 8.96 -42.02 11.99
N LEU A 239 8.71 -42.81 10.94
CA LEU A 239 7.64 -43.79 10.86
C LEU A 239 8.21 -45.16 10.58
N GLU A 240 7.55 -46.17 11.13
CA GLU A 240 7.76 -47.59 10.79
C GLU A 240 6.38 -48.22 10.60
N ASP A 241 6.19 -48.97 9.50
CA ASP A 241 4.88 -49.52 9.10
C ASP A 241 3.75 -48.44 9.09
N ASP A 242 4.06 -47.27 8.51
CA ASP A 242 3.18 -46.08 8.37
C ASP A 242 2.67 -45.46 9.69
N ARG A 243 3.33 -45.75 10.81
CA ARG A 243 3.03 -45.18 12.13
C ARG A 243 4.21 -44.45 12.73
N ALA A 244 3.96 -43.30 13.34
CA ALA A 244 4.99 -42.50 13.99
C ALA A 244 5.64 -43.25 15.16
N THR A 245 6.97 -43.33 15.15
CA THR A 245 7.74 -43.97 16.21
C THR A 245 8.59 -42.97 16.99
N ASP A 246 9.06 -41.89 16.33
CA ASP A 246 9.90 -40.89 16.95
C ASP A 246 9.74 -39.50 16.31
N VAL A 247 10.07 -38.45 17.06
CA VAL A 247 10.11 -37.06 16.58
C VAL A 247 11.41 -36.41 17.05
N LYS A 248 12.18 -35.87 16.11
CA LYS A 248 13.44 -35.18 16.38
C LYS A 248 13.33 -33.72 16.02
N ALA A 249 13.67 -32.84 16.95
CA ALA A 249 13.84 -31.41 16.67
C ALA A 249 15.23 -31.14 16.07
N HIS A 250 15.30 -30.22 15.11
CA HIS A 250 16.54 -29.76 14.47
C HIS A 250 17.14 -28.55 15.16
#